data_AF-A0A520GSH3-F1
#
_entry.id   AF-A0A520GSH3-F1
#
_cell.length_a   1.000
_cell.length_b   1.000
_cell.length_c   1.000
_cell.angle_alpha   90.00
_cell.angle_beta   90.00
_cell.angle_gamma   90.00
#
_symmetry.space_group_name_H-M   'P 1'
#
loop_
_entity.id
_entity.type
_entity.pdbx_description
1 polymer ?
#
loop_
_entity_poly.entity_id
_entity_poly.type
_entity_poly.pdbx_seq_one_letter_code
_entity_poly.pdbx_strand_id
1 'polypeptide(L)' 'LYAHHKDEVFVGRIRRDETQANTLNMWIVADNLRKGAATNAIQIAEYLVGAGLL' A
#
# COMPACT_ATOMS: atom_id res chain seq x y z
N LEU A 1 -2.95 15.23 -6.83
CA LEU A 1 -3.71 14.19 -6.10
C LEU A 1 -3.10 14.06 -4.72
N TYR A 2 -3.90 14.06 -3.64
CA TYR A 2 -3.40 13.96 -2.25
C TYR A 2 -3.74 12.58 -1.68
N ALA A 3 -2.82 12.01 -0.90
CA ALA A 3 -3.03 10.71 -0.26
C ALA A 3 -3.82 10.82 1.07
N HIS A 4 -3.89 12.00 1.68
CA HIS A 4 -4.56 12.19 2.96
C HIS A 4 -6.06 11.85 2.89
N HIS A 5 -6.55 11.16 3.91
CA HIS A 5 -7.90 10.61 4.03
C HIS A 5 -8.31 9.61 2.95
N LYS A 6 -7.35 9.00 2.25
CA LYS A 6 -7.59 7.94 1.25
C LYS A 6 -7.16 6.58 1.80
N ASP A 7 -7.91 5.55 1.45
CA ASP A 7 -7.60 4.17 1.83
C ASP A 7 -6.71 3.48 0.79
N GLU A 8 -6.56 4.09 -0.39
CA GLU A 8 -5.76 3.63 -1.50
C GLU A 8 -4.25 3.92 -1.33
N VAL A 9 -3.42 3.10 -1.99
CA VAL A 9 -1.99 3.34 -2.15
C VAL A 9 -1.74 3.88 -3.55
N PHE A 10 -1.07 5.03 -3.65
CA PHE A 10 -0.74 5.67 -4.91
C PHE A 10 0.68 5.29 -5.34
N VAL A 11 0.81 4.75 -6.54
CA VAL A 11 2.10 4.35 -7.13
C VAL A 11 2.34 5.15 -8.40
N GLY A 12 3.54 5.69 -8.55
CA GLY A 12 3.93 6.47 -9.73
C GLY A 12 5.44 6.47 -9.96
N ARG A 13 5.90 7.30 -10.91
CA ARG A 13 7.33 7.42 -11.28
C ARG A 13 7.99 6.07 -11.61
N ILE A 14 7.19 5.14 -12.14
CA ILE A 14 7.60 3.79 -12.51
C ILE A 14 8.58 3.88 -13.68
N ARG A 15 9.81 3.41 -13.47
CA ARG A 15 10.86 3.40 -14.49
C ARG A 15 11.84 2.26 -14.25
N ARG A 16 12.41 1.70 -15.32
CA ARG A 16 13.52 0.74 -15.19
C ARG A 16 14.74 1.43 -14.60
N ASP A 17 15.50 0.68 -13.83
CA ASP A 17 16.83 1.09 -13.45
C ASP A 17 17.79 0.94 -14.63
N GLU A 18 18.68 1.91 -14.83
CA GLU A 18 19.65 1.91 -15.92
C GLU A 18 20.97 1.23 -15.54
N THR A 19 21.18 0.93 -14.25
CA THR A 19 22.45 0.41 -13.72
C THR A 19 22.39 -1.08 -13.40
N GLN A 20 21.21 -1.61 -13.08
CA GLN A 20 21.01 -3.00 -12.67
C GLN A 20 19.91 -3.70 -13.45
N ALA A 21 20.23 -4.89 -13.98
CA ALA A 21 19.25 -5.74 -14.62
C ALA A 21 18.11 -6.10 -13.65
N ASN A 22 16.90 -6.26 -14.18
CA ASN A 22 15.70 -6.64 -13.43
C ASN A 22 15.32 -5.70 -12.25
N THR A 23 15.80 -4.46 -12.25
CA THR A 23 15.47 -3.47 -11.22
C THR A 23 14.46 -2.43 -11.71
N LEU A 24 13.53 -2.04 -10.84
CA LEU A 24 12.46 -1.08 -11.12
C LEU A 24 12.40 -0.03 -10.01
N ASN A 25 12.45 1.24 -10.39
CA ASN A 25 12.27 2.36 -9.47
C ASN A 25 10.83 2.86 -9.51
N MET A 26 10.25 3.16 -8.35
CA MET A 26 8.90 3.70 -8.21
C MET A 26 8.78 4.62 -7.00
N TRP A 27 7.73 5.44 -7.00
CA TRP A 27 7.38 6.33 -5.89
C TRP A 27 6.01 5.92 -5.35
N ILE A 28 5.95 5.63 -4.05
CA ILE A 28 4.77 5.07 -3.37
C ILE A 28 4.35 6.02 -2.26
N VAL A 29 3.07 6.40 -2.23
CA VAL A 29 2.49 7.29 -1.22
C VAL A 29 1.15 6.75 -0.75
N ALA A 30 0.91 6.77 0.55
CA ALA A 30 -0.37 6.40 1.17
C ALA A 30 -0.62 7.26 2.42
N ASP A 31 -1.87 7.30 2.89
CA ASP A 31 -2.18 7.83 4.22
C ASP A 31 -1.63 6.89 5.30
N ASN A 32 -0.75 7.41 6.15
CA ASN A 32 -0.07 6.64 7.18
C ASN A 32 -0.97 6.30 8.38
N LEU A 33 -2.01 7.09 8.67
CA LEU A 33 -2.95 6.81 9.76
C LEU A 33 -4.04 5.84 9.32
N ARG A 34 -4.47 5.90 8.05
CA ARG A 34 -5.46 5.00 7.48
C ARG A 34 -4.82 3.71 6.97
N LYS A 35 -4.35 3.69 5.73
CA LYS A 35 -3.76 2.49 5.13
C LYS A 35 -2.47 2.04 5.84
N GLY A 36 -1.74 2.96 6.47
CA GLY A 36 -0.58 2.64 7.30
C GLY A 36 -0.91 2.09 8.71
N ALA A 37 -2.15 2.22 9.19
CA ALA A 37 -2.55 1.73 10.51
C ALA A 37 -4.01 1.24 10.56
N ALA A 38 -4.97 2.15 10.71
CA ALA A 38 -6.36 1.80 11.05
C ALA A 38 -7.06 0.93 9.99
N THR A 39 -7.00 1.33 8.72
CA THR A 39 -7.64 0.60 7.63
C THR A 39 -6.99 -0.75 7.41
N ASN A 40 -5.66 -0.85 7.59
CA ASN A 40 -4.95 -2.13 7.48
C ASN A 40 -5.32 -3.09 8.63
N ALA A 41 -5.48 -2.57 9.86
CA ALA A 41 -5.90 -3.38 11.00
C ALA A 41 -7.30 -3.99 10.80
N ILE A 42 -8.26 -3.20 10.30
CA ILE A 42 -9.61 -3.70 10.01
C ILE A 42 -9.57 -4.73 8.87
N GLN A 43 -8.82 -4.47 7.79
CA GLN A 43 -8.70 -5.42 6.68
C GLN A 43 -8.11 -6.77 7.11
N ILE A 44 -7.13 -6.77 8.02
CA ILE A 44 -6.60 -8.00 8.61
C ILE A 44 -7.67 -8.71 9.43
N ALA A 45 -8.43 -7.99 10.26
CA ALA A 45 -9.51 -8.57 11.05
C ALA A 45 -10.61 -9.19 10.16
N GLU A 46 -11.04 -8.49 9.11
CA GLU A 46 -12.01 -8.98 8.13
C GLU A 46 -11.52 -10.26 7.44
N TYR A 47 -10.24 -10.28 7.05
CA TYR A 47 -9.62 -11.48 6.47
C TYR A 47 -9.63 -12.66 7.44
N LEU A 48 -9.25 -12.44 8.70
CA LEU A 48 -9.18 -13.50 9.71
C LEU A 48 -10.57 -14.07 10.02
N VAL A 49 -11.59 -13.22 10.14
CA VAL A 49 -12.99 -13.67 10.29
C VAL A 49 -13.43 -14.48 9.07
N GLY A 50 -13.16 -14.00 7.85
CA GLY A 50 -13.49 -14.73 6.62
C GLY A 50 -12.76 -16.07 6.47
N ALA A 51 -11.55 -16.18 7.04
CA ALA A 51 -10.77 -17.40 7.05
C ALA A 51 -11.11 -18.34 8.24
N GLY A 52 -12.00 -17.95 9.15
CA GLY A 52 -12.32 -18.72 10.36
C GLY A 52 -11.16 -18.82 11.35
N LEU A 53 -10.27 -17.82 11.37
CA LEU A 53 -9.10 -17.73 12.24
C LEU A 53 -9.32 -16.79 13.44
N LEU A 54 -10.54 -16.29 13.59
CA LEU A 54 -11.03 -15.37 14.61
C LEU A 54 -12.47 -15.75 14.95
#